data_AF-A0A6I3F7U2-F1
#
_entry.id   AF-A0A6I3F7U2-F1
#
_cell.length_a   1.000
_cell.length_b   1.000
_cell.length_c   1.000
_cell.angle_alpha   90.00
_cell.angle_beta   90.00
_cell.angle_gamma   90.00
#
_symmetry.space_group_name_H-M   'P 1'
#
loop_
_entity.id
_entity.type
_entity.pdbx_description
1 polymer ?
#
loop_
_entity_poly.entity_id
_entity_poly.type
_entity_poly.pdbx_seq_one_letter_code
_entity_poly.pdbx_strand_id
1 'polypeptide(L)'
;MPRFSGYIGSCLVIQRMNRAPMRFRLLALACTSVAILAAGCGSSSTSSSTTTSDAATTNVQHSFETDHFAEGAIASDVSTAECTLSGGTVSTCATFTISGTPATYAAGPFCPDTITTSGDQAGIWFDGNGTYDLSGSFIENLSTFYDDDEWHMYDDQGNVNVTDTQEAFLGAARPDVDPQYQNYCVEGRAEWVNNGEPITKTVVIPTKPVLSSGSTLANGQDWGVTLDGIVIAKSAPVSAILGAHTIASFDDCGGHFNNVEGYHMHGVTGCGTLDDDHLPGETAMFGFAMDGFPIHLPLSGDDLAAANLDECGGHSTPELGYHYHANDTSKNSVLTCLKGELATTTTQDGPGGGQGAPGGAAPDLTATAATLGITVHELEDALGQSPNGDFATAANILGISAADLEAAMPKRPDGATGAPPAR
;
A
#
# COMPACT_ATOMS: atom_id res chain seq x y z
N MET A 1 13.30 -40.48 51.10
CA MET A 1 12.76 -41.80 51.49
C MET A 1 12.19 -41.68 52.90
N PRO A 2 11.06 -42.32 53.28
CA PRO A 2 10.33 -43.48 52.70
C PRO A 2 9.04 -43.04 51.97
N ARG A 3 8.53 -43.64 50.88
CA ARG A 3 8.03 -45.01 50.54
C ARG A 3 6.59 -45.35 50.98
N PHE A 4 5.67 -45.16 50.01
CA PHE A 4 4.54 -45.99 49.54
C PHE A 4 3.54 -46.66 50.52
N SER A 5 2.24 -46.33 50.37
CA SER A 5 1.22 -47.09 49.63
C SER A 5 -0.18 -46.91 50.23
N GLY A 6 -1.21 -46.70 49.39
CA GLY A 6 -2.61 -46.72 49.82
C GLY A 6 -3.60 -46.26 48.74
N TYR A 7 -4.14 -47.22 48.00
CA TYR A 7 -5.32 -47.10 47.13
C TYR A 7 -6.60 -46.79 47.94
N ILE A 8 -7.55 -46.01 47.40
CA ILE A 8 -9.03 -46.18 47.44
C ILE A 8 -9.62 -45.25 46.37
N GLY A 9 -10.60 -45.74 45.61
CA GLY A 9 -11.14 -45.12 44.41
C GLY A 9 -12.41 -44.26 44.55
N SER A 10 -12.78 -43.75 43.37
CA SER A 10 -14.13 -43.39 42.88
C SER A 10 -14.87 -42.20 43.50
N CYS A 11 -14.96 -41.10 42.73
CA CYS A 11 -16.27 -40.57 42.35
C CYS A 11 -16.24 -39.76 41.03
N LEU A 12 -17.19 -40.14 40.20
CA LEU A 12 -17.61 -39.65 38.90
C LEU A 12 -18.42 -38.36 39.04
N VAL A 13 -18.14 -37.29 38.26
CA VAL A 13 -19.17 -36.45 37.60
C VAL A 13 -18.54 -35.77 36.37
N ILE A 14 -19.04 -36.14 35.19
CA ILE A 14 -18.82 -35.48 33.90
C ILE A 14 -20.02 -34.56 33.67
N GLN A 15 -19.79 -33.26 33.43
CA GLN A 15 -20.84 -32.32 33.01
C GLN A 15 -21.13 -32.47 31.51
N ARG A 16 -22.41 -32.71 31.20
CA ARG A 16 -23.01 -32.66 29.85
C ARG A 16 -23.37 -31.22 29.50
N MET A 17 -23.13 -30.81 28.25
CA MET A 17 -23.91 -29.75 27.59
C MET A 17 -24.49 -30.27 26.28
N ASN A 18 -25.77 -29.95 26.08
CA ASN A 18 -26.70 -30.48 25.08
C ASN A 18 -26.42 -29.94 23.66
N ARG A 19 -26.43 -30.83 22.66
CA ARG A 19 -26.73 -30.49 21.26
C ARG A 19 -28.16 -30.92 20.93
N ALA A 20 -28.94 -30.02 20.32
CA ALA A 20 -30.28 -30.28 19.82
C ALA A 20 -30.24 -30.95 18.42
N PRO A 21 -31.24 -31.76 18.03
CA PRO A 21 -31.26 -32.44 16.74
C PRO A 21 -32.18 -31.73 15.73
N MET A 22 -31.79 -31.65 14.45
CA MET A 22 -32.73 -31.34 13.37
C MET A 22 -32.61 -32.34 12.22
N ARG A 23 -33.78 -32.72 11.70
CA ARG A 23 -34.11 -33.98 11.02
C ARG A 23 -33.85 -33.90 9.52
N PHE A 24 -33.19 -34.93 8.98
CA PHE A 24 -33.17 -35.24 7.55
C PHE A 24 -34.56 -35.72 7.08
N ARG A 25 -35.11 -35.10 6.02
CA ARG A 25 -36.26 -35.63 5.28
C ARG A 25 -35.79 -36.18 3.93
N LEU A 26 -35.84 -37.50 3.78
CA LEU A 26 -35.85 -38.16 2.49
C LEU A 26 -37.21 -37.90 1.83
N LEU A 27 -37.22 -37.44 0.57
CA LEU A 27 -38.37 -37.52 -0.32
C LEU A 27 -38.00 -38.38 -1.52
N ALA A 28 -38.74 -39.47 -1.73
CA ALA A 28 -38.72 -40.31 -2.90
C ALA A 28 -39.97 -40.02 -3.74
N LEU A 29 -39.85 -39.93 -5.07
CA LEU A 29 -40.88 -40.10 -6.11
C LEU A 29 -40.23 -39.69 -7.46
N ALA A 30 -40.50 -40.23 -8.64
CA ALA A 30 -41.01 -41.50 -9.15
C ALA A 30 -40.83 -41.40 -10.69
N CYS A 31 -40.47 -42.52 -11.34
CA CYS A 31 -40.48 -42.66 -12.79
C CYS A 31 -41.90 -42.48 -13.35
N THR A 32 -42.04 -41.69 -14.43
CA THR A 32 -43.16 -41.87 -15.38
C THR A 32 -42.68 -41.62 -16.80
N SER A 33 -42.89 -42.63 -17.65
CA SER A 33 -42.63 -42.65 -19.08
C SER A 33 -43.95 -42.46 -19.85
N VAL A 34 -43.85 -42.24 -21.19
CA VAL A 34 -44.91 -42.30 -22.24
C VAL A 34 -45.64 -40.94 -22.42
N ALA A 35 -45.86 -40.37 -23.62
CA ALA A 35 -46.14 -40.93 -24.94
C ALA A 35 -45.67 -40.05 -26.13
N ILE A 36 -45.40 -40.75 -27.24
CA ILE A 36 -45.19 -40.25 -28.61
C ILE A 36 -46.54 -39.93 -29.26
N LEU A 37 -46.63 -38.82 -30.01
CA LEU A 37 -47.56 -38.64 -31.13
C LEU A 37 -46.83 -37.91 -32.28
N ALA A 38 -47.11 -38.37 -33.50
CA ALA A 38 -46.33 -38.15 -34.71
C ALA A 38 -46.97 -37.14 -35.69
N ALA A 39 -46.11 -36.67 -36.60
CA ALA A 39 -46.32 -36.32 -38.01
C ALA A 39 -46.88 -34.94 -38.39
N GLY A 40 -46.09 -34.24 -39.23
CA GLY A 40 -46.52 -33.16 -40.12
C GLY A 40 -45.34 -32.52 -40.86
N CYS A 41 -45.02 -32.99 -42.08
CA CYS A 41 -43.98 -32.43 -42.96
C CYS A 41 -44.31 -31.01 -43.45
N GLY A 42 -43.27 -30.19 -43.72
CA GLY A 42 -43.41 -28.97 -44.51
C GLY A 42 -42.15 -28.09 -44.62
N SER A 43 -41.32 -28.39 -45.62
CA SER A 43 -40.48 -27.51 -46.44
C SER A 43 -39.77 -26.28 -45.84
N SER A 44 -38.43 -26.33 -45.92
CA SER A 44 -37.47 -25.25 -46.19
C SER A 44 -38.00 -23.81 -46.30
N SER A 45 -37.59 -22.95 -45.37
CA SER A 45 -37.34 -21.53 -45.65
C SER A 45 -36.35 -20.96 -44.61
N THR A 46 -35.25 -20.41 -45.13
CA THR A 46 -34.33 -19.52 -44.43
C THR A 46 -35.12 -18.35 -43.85
N SER A 47 -34.98 -18.09 -42.55
CA SER A 47 -35.43 -16.85 -41.94
C SER A 47 -34.51 -16.49 -40.80
N SER A 48 -33.82 -15.37 -40.98
CA SER A 48 -33.02 -14.67 -40.00
C SER A 48 -33.83 -14.44 -38.74
N SER A 49 -33.42 -15.06 -37.63
CA SER A 49 -33.86 -14.67 -36.30
C SER A 49 -32.91 -13.60 -35.79
N THR A 50 -33.33 -12.34 -35.94
CA THR A 50 -32.83 -11.24 -35.11
C THR A 50 -33.27 -11.53 -33.68
N THR A 51 -32.39 -12.13 -32.88
CA THR A 51 -32.52 -12.09 -31.42
C THR A 51 -32.00 -10.74 -30.95
N THR A 52 -32.93 -9.82 -30.75
CA THR A 52 -32.76 -8.70 -29.82
C THR A 52 -32.62 -9.30 -28.43
N SER A 53 -31.39 -9.56 -28.01
CA SER A 53 -31.06 -9.75 -26.61
C SER A 53 -30.86 -8.37 -26.00
N ASP A 54 -31.91 -7.83 -25.39
CA ASP A 54 -31.78 -6.89 -24.28
C ASP A 54 -31.07 -7.63 -23.14
N ALA A 55 -29.74 -7.68 -23.21
CA ALA A 55 -28.91 -7.91 -22.05
C ALA A 55 -28.61 -6.52 -21.49
N ALA A 56 -29.38 -6.12 -20.48
CA ALA A 56 -28.93 -5.11 -19.54
C ALA A 56 -27.70 -5.70 -18.83
N THR A 57 -26.53 -5.47 -19.42
CA THR A 57 -25.25 -5.56 -18.73
C THR A 57 -25.26 -4.45 -17.69
N THR A 58 -25.65 -4.79 -16.46
CA THR A 58 -25.18 -4.06 -15.29
C THR A 58 -23.69 -4.36 -15.16
N ASN A 59 -22.86 -3.74 -16.01
CA ASN A 59 -21.43 -3.60 -15.76
C ASN A 59 -21.31 -2.66 -14.56
N VAL A 60 -21.28 -3.21 -13.35
CA VAL A 60 -20.87 -2.45 -12.17
C VAL A 60 -19.35 -2.34 -12.25
N GLN A 61 -18.86 -1.46 -13.12
CA GLN A 61 -17.50 -0.96 -12.95
C GLN A 61 -17.48 -0.30 -11.57
N HIS A 62 -16.60 -0.75 -10.66
CA HIS A 62 -16.34 -0.05 -9.40
C HIS A 62 -15.65 1.28 -9.74
N SER A 63 -16.46 2.25 -10.17
CA SER A 63 -16.07 3.64 -10.31
C SER A 63 -15.91 4.25 -8.93
N PHE A 64 -15.08 5.29 -8.84
CA PHE A 64 -15.01 6.08 -7.62
C PHE A 64 -16.39 6.62 -7.22
N GLU A 65 -16.80 6.31 -6.00
CA GLU A 65 -17.98 6.83 -5.33
C GLU A 65 -17.63 7.13 -3.87
N THR A 66 -18.24 8.17 -3.30
CA THR A 66 -17.87 8.65 -1.95
C THR A 66 -18.37 7.73 -0.83
N ASP A 67 -19.38 6.91 -1.10
CA ASP A 67 -19.95 5.95 -0.15
C ASP A 67 -19.03 4.75 0.12
N HIS A 68 -17.96 4.58 -0.67
CA HIS A 68 -16.89 3.64 -0.37
C HIS A 68 -16.00 4.08 0.80
N PHE A 69 -16.02 5.35 1.22
CA PHE A 69 -15.13 5.83 2.28
C PHE A 69 -15.78 5.75 3.66
N ALA A 70 -14.96 5.49 4.68
CA ALA A 70 -15.41 5.49 6.05
C ALA A 70 -15.90 6.87 6.49
N GLU A 71 -16.82 6.92 7.45
CA GLU A 71 -17.20 8.18 8.07
C GLU A 71 -15.96 8.85 8.70
N GLY A 72 -15.63 10.07 8.26
CA GLY A 72 -14.46 10.81 8.72
C GLY A 72 -13.18 10.59 7.89
N ALA A 73 -13.17 9.69 6.91
CA ALA A 73 -12.02 9.46 6.03
C ALA A 73 -11.77 10.62 5.04
N ILE A 74 -12.83 11.35 4.68
CA ILE A 74 -12.76 12.53 3.81
C ILE A 74 -13.02 13.79 4.64
N ALA A 75 -12.04 14.71 4.68
CA ALA A 75 -12.05 15.93 5.47
C ALA A 75 -12.76 17.13 4.81
N SER A 76 -13.09 17.02 3.51
CA SER A 76 -13.78 18.09 2.76
C SER A 76 -14.84 17.52 1.83
N ASP A 77 -15.75 18.38 1.35
CA ASP A 77 -16.68 17.99 0.29
C ASP A 77 -15.93 17.48 -0.95
N VAL A 78 -16.49 16.44 -1.58
CA VAL A 78 -15.97 15.90 -2.84
C VAL A 78 -16.54 16.69 -4.01
N SER A 79 -15.68 17.12 -4.90
CA SER A 79 -16.07 17.82 -6.14
C SER A 79 -15.68 16.99 -7.35
N THR A 80 -16.51 17.01 -8.39
CA THR A 80 -16.24 16.34 -9.66
C THR A 80 -16.21 17.34 -10.80
N ALA A 81 -15.21 17.27 -11.67
CA ALA A 81 -15.10 18.12 -12.85
C ALA A 81 -14.59 17.32 -14.06
N GLU A 82 -14.83 17.85 -15.25
CA GLU A 82 -14.18 17.34 -16.46
C GLU A 82 -12.66 17.51 -16.35
N CYS A 83 -11.90 16.49 -16.75
CA CYS A 83 -10.45 16.49 -16.74
C CYS A 83 -9.91 15.78 -17.98
N THR A 84 -8.66 16.05 -18.32
CA THR A 84 -7.93 15.28 -19.34
C THR A 84 -6.99 14.32 -18.63
N LEU A 85 -7.02 13.05 -19.03
CA LEU A 85 -6.12 12.02 -18.52
C LEU A 85 -4.79 12.02 -19.29
N SER A 86 -3.77 11.35 -18.75
CA SER A 86 -2.40 11.37 -19.30
C SER A 86 -2.29 10.84 -20.73
N GLY A 87 -3.21 9.98 -21.18
CA GLY A 87 -3.31 9.52 -22.58
C GLY A 87 -4.10 10.45 -23.50
N GLY A 88 -4.59 11.58 -22.98
CA GLY A 88 -5.40 12.57 -23.72
C GLY A 88 -6.90 12.31 -23.67
N THR A 89 -7.34 11.26 -22.97
CA THR A 89 -8.77 10.94 -22.81
C THR A 89 -9.45 12.00 -21.95
N VAL A 90 -10.58 12.55 -22.41
CA VAL A 90 -11.43 13.42 -21.57
C VAL A 90 -12.28 12.54 -20.67
N SER A 91 -12.20 12.74 -19.36
CA SER A 91 -12.92 11.99 -18.34
C SER A 91 -13.53 12.93 -17.29
N THR A 92 -14.08 12.35 -16.23
CA THR A 92 -14.48 13.06 -15.01
C THR A 92 -13.50 12.70 -13.91
N CYS A 93 -12.98 13.69 -13.19
CA CYS A 93 -12.11 13.48 -12.04
C CYS A 93 -12.79 13.96 -10.77
N ALA A 94 -12.63 13.20 -9.70
CA ALA A 94 -12.98 13.61 -8.35
C ALA A 94 -11.78 14.31 -7.70
N THR A 95 -12.04 15.42 -7.01
CA THR A 95 -11.11 16.12 -6.15
C THR A 95 -11.68 16.15 -4.74
N PHE A 96 -10.91 15.63 -3.78
CA PHE A 96 -11.30 15.54 -2.38
C PHE A 96 -10.07 15.58 -1.48
N THR A 97 -10.27 15.82 -0.19
CA THR A 97 -9.20 15.86 0.80
C THR A 97 -9.37 14.72 1.79
N ILE A 98 -8.39 13.83 1.89
CA ILE A 98 -8.38 12.77 2.89
C ILE A 98 -7.97 13.30 4.27
N SER A 99 -8.44 12.63 5.33
CA SER A 99 -8.21 13.02 6.73
C SER A 99 -6.74 12.97 7.16
N GLY A 100 -5.95 12.07 6.58
CA GLY A 100 -4.54 11.88 6.95
C GLY A 100 -4.34 11.11 8.26
N THR A 101 -5.39 10.46 8.75
CA THR A 101 -5.36 9.57 9.92
C THR A 101 -6.45 8.51 9.74
N PRO A 102 -6.21 7.25 10.10
CA PRO A 102 -7.21 6.19 9.99
C PRO A 102 -8.53 6.56 10.70
N ALA A 103 -9.65 6.44 10.00
CA ALA A 103 -10.98 6.74 10.56
C ALA A 103 -11.58 5.55 11.34
N THR A 104 -11.13 4.33 11.06
CA THR A 104 -11.71 3.09 11.61
C THR A 104 -10.86 2.41 12.68
N TYR A 105 -9.60 2.81 12.85
CA TYR A 105 -8.71 2.25 13.87
C TYR A 105 -7.79 3.32 14.47
N ALA A 106 -7.16 2.98 15.59
CA ALA A 106 -6.12 3.81 16.18
C ALA A 106 -4.76 3.30 15.69
N ALA A 107 -3.90 4.22 15.22
CA ALA A 107 -2.55 3.89 14.79
C ALA A 107 -1.71 3.37 15.97
N GLY A 108 -0.84 2.40 15.70
CA GLY A 108 -0.02 1.70 16.70
C GLY A 108 -0.68 0.42 17.23
N PRO A 109 0.04 -0.38 18.05
CA PRO A 109 1.37 -0.13 18.62
C PRO A 109 2.51 -0.15 17.58
N PHE A 110 3.69 0.36 17.98
CA PHE A 110 4.84 0.55 17.09
C PHE A 110 6.07 -0.19 17.64
N CYS A 111 6.90 0.49 18.44
CA CYS A 111 8.10 -0.10 19.01
C CYS A 111 7.79 -0.93 20.26
N PRO A 112 8.51 -2.05 20.49
CA PRO A 112 8.47 -2.74 21.77
C PRO A 112 9.19 -1.93 22.84
N ASP A 113 8.62 -1.83 24.05
CA ASP A 113 9.29 -1.14 25.17
C ASP A 113 10.56 -1.85 25.68
N THR A 114 10.61 -3.19 25.58
CA THR A 114 11.71 -4.02 26.11
C THR A 114 12.01 -5.22 25.22
N ILE A 115 13.17 -5.84 25.41
CA ILE A 115 13.53 -7.12 24.74
C ILE A 115 12.62 -8.30 25.15
N THR A 116 11.71 -8.11 26.10
CA THR A 116 10.74 -9.13 26.52
C THR A 116 9.31 -8.88 26.03
N THR A 117 9.07 -7.75 25.35
CA THR A 117 7.75 -7.41 24.79
C THR A 117 7.37 -8.43 23.72
N SER A 118 6.16 -8.98 23.81
CA SER A 118 5.65 -9.94 22.82
C SER A 118 5.23 -9.24 21.52
N GLY A 119 5.21 -9.99 20.42
CA GLY A 119 4.89 -9.45 19.09
C GLY A 119 3.51 -8.79 19.02
N ASP A 120 2.51 -9.32 19.73
CA ASP A 120 1.15 -8.76 19.79
C ASP A 120 1.01 -7.45 20.59
N GLN A 121 2.10 -6.98 21.19
CA GLN A 121 2.17 -5.71 21.93
C GLN A 121 3.06 -4.67 21.24
N ALA A 122 3.63 -5.03 20.09
CA ALA A 122 4.44 -4.17 19.23
C ALA A 122 3.84 -4.21 17.81
N GLY A 123 4.36 -3.38 16.92
CA GLY A 123 4.00 -3.42 15.52
C GLY A 123 4.85 -4.43 14.74
N ILE A 124 5.03 -4.14 13.46
CA ILE A 124 5.76 -4.98 12.52
C ILE A 124 6.93 -4.24 11.88
N TRP A 125 7.85 -5.03 11.33
CA TRP A 125 8.90 -4.56 10.44
C TRP A 125 8.90 -5.40 9.18
N PHE A 126 8.94 -4.75 8.02
CA PHE A 126 9.17 -5.43 6.74
C PHE A 126 10.31 -4.75 5.99
N ASP A 127 11.24 -5.55 5.49
CA ASP A 127 12.52 -5.09 4.96
C ASP A 127 12.68 -5.35 3.45
N GLY A 128 11.61 -5.69 2.76
CA GLY A 128 11.64 -6.09 1.35
C GLY A 128 11.87 -7.59 1.12
N ASN A 129 12.31 -8.34 2.14
CA ASN A 129 12.55 -9.79 2.09
C ASN A 129 11.56 -10.59 2.94
N GLY A 130 11.04 -9.99 4.01
CA GLY A 130 10.03 -10.59 4.87
C GLY A 130 9.26 -9.57 5.69
N THR A 131 8.30 -10.08 6.44
CA THR A 131 7.54 -9.34 7.46
C THR A 131 7.78 -10.03 8.80
N TYR A 132 8.06 -9.24 9.83
CA TYR A 132 8.46 -9.71 11.15
C TYR A 132 7.66 -8.98 12.22
N ASP A 133 7.15 -9.72 13.20
CA ASP A 133 6.67 -9.09 14.43
C ASP A 133 7.86 -8.38 15.09
N LEU A 134 7.71 -7.10 15.39
CA LEU A 134 8.74 -6.28 16.02
C LEU A 134 8.80 -6.56 17.53
N SER A 135 8.80 -7.84 17.89
CA SER A 135 8.93 -8.29 19.27
C SER A 135 10.26 -7.88 19.88
N GLY A 136 10.31 -7.80 21.20
CA GLY A 136 11.55 -7.58 21.93
C GLY A 136 12.63 -8.63 21.60
N SER A 137 12.23 -9.89 21.40
CA SER A 137 13.16 -10.96 21.01
C SER A 137 13.72 -10.81 19.60
N PHE A 138 12.97 -10.17 18.70
CA PHE A 138 13.46 -9.82 17.37
C PHE A 138 14.50 -8.70 17.47
N ILE A 139 14.20 -7.65 18.24
CA ILE A 139 15.15 -6.54 18.53
C ILE A 139 16.46 -7.06 19.14
N GLU A 140 16.38 -7.95 20.14
CA GLU A 140 17.57 -8.54 20.78
C GLU A 140 18.47 -9.29 19.78
N ASN A 141 17.86 -9.87 18.73
CA ASN A 141 18.52 -10.76 17.77
C ASN A 141 18.93 -10.08 16.46
N LEU A 142 18.75 -8.75 16.33
CA LEU A 142 19.02 -8.03 15.07
C LEU A 142 20.45 -8.20 14.55
N SER A 143 21.44 -8.22 15.43
CA SER A 143 22.84 -8.41 15.02
C SER A 143 23.08 -9.77 14.35
N THR A 144 22.47 -10.83 14.89
CA THR A 144 22.54 -12.16 14.28
C THR A 144 21.68 -12.26 13.02
N PHE A 145 20.52 -11.59 13.02
CA PHE A 145 19.60 -11.60 11.89
C PHE A 145 20.20 -10.93 10.66
N TYR A 146 20.84 -9.77 10.82
CA TYR A 146 21.48 -9.01 9.76
C TYR A 146 22.98 -9.31 9.56
N ASP A 147 23.56 -10.22 10.36
CA ASP A 147 25.00 -10.57 10.35
C ASP A 147 25.91 -9.33 10.53
N ASP A 148 25.55 -8.47 11.49
CA ASP A 148 26.23 -7.21 11.77
C ASP A 148 26.18 -6.88 13.28
N ASP A 149 27.35 -6.94 13.92
CA ASP A 149 27.53 -6.72 15.37
C ASP A 149 27.29 -5.26 15.81
N GLU A 150 27.19 -4.30 14.89
CA GLU A 150 26.89 -2.89 15.21
C GLU A 150 25.41 -2.67 15.57
N TRP A 151 24.51 -3.64 15.30
CA TRP A 151 23.13 -3.61 15.75
C TRP A 151 23.03 -3.82 17.26
N HIS A 152 22.62 -2.78 17.98
CA HIS A 152 22.39 -2.84 19.41
C HIS A 152 21.38 -1.77 19.86
N MET A 153 20.09 -2.12 19.81
CA MET A 153 18.98 -1.17 20.02
C MET A 153 18.36 -1.23 21.43
N TYR A 154 19.12 -1.65 22.44
CA TYR A 154 18.61 -1.77 23.81
C TYR A 154 19.73 -1.48 24.81
N ASP A 155 19.35 -1.13 26.04
CA ASP A 155 20.29 -0.89 27.14
C ASP A 155 20.62 -2.17 27.94
N ASP A 156 21.55 -2.05 28.90
CA ASP A 156 21.94 -3.15 29.80
C ASP A 156 20.79 -3.73 30.65
N GLN A 157 19.67 -3.01 30.77
CA GLN A 157 18.47 -3.45 31.48
C GLN A 157 17.45 -4.10 30.53
N GLY A 158 17.71 -4.10 29.22
CA GLY A 158 16.83 -4.65 28.20
C GLY A 158 15.71 -3.69 27.77
N ASN A 159 15.78 -2.40 28.11
CA ASN A 159 14.86 -1.41 27.57
C ASN A 159 15.28 -1.10 26.13
N VAL A 160 14.34 -1.07 25.21
CA VAL A 160 14.63 -0.75 23.80
C VAL A 160 14.82 0.76 23.68
N ASN A 161 15.78 1.18 22.86
CA ASN A 161 16.01 2.58 22.52
C ASN A 161 14.88 3.04 21.59
N VAL A 162 13.82 3.61 22.14
CA VAL A 162 12.67 4.13 21.38
C VAL A 162 12.73 5.64 21.27
N THR A 163 12.29 6.20 20.14
CA THR A 163 12.10 7.66 20.02
C THR A 163 10.86 8.10 20.80
N ASP A 164 11.02 8.44 22.07
CA ASP A 164 9.94 8.77 23.01
C ASP A 164 9.63 10.28 23.12
N THR A 165 10.28 11.10 22.30
CA THR A 165 10.06 12.55 22.20
C THR A 165 9.93 12.99 20.75
N GLN A 166 9.27 14.13 20.52
CA GLN A 166 9.19 14.75 19.20
C GLN A 166 10.58 15.04 18.61
N GLU A 167 11.55 15.47 19.44
CA GLU A 167 12.92 15.74 18.99
C GLU A 167 13.61 14.46 18.51
N ALA A 168 13.51 13.38 19.27
CA ALA A 168 14.07 12.08 18.89
C ALA A 168 13.42 11.54 17.62
N PHE A 169 12.09 11.60 17.53
CA PHE A 169 11.35 11.19 16.34
C PHE A 169 11.79 11.99 15.11
N LEU A 170 11.85 13.32 15.17
CA LEU A 170 12.27 14.15 14.03
C LEU A 170 13.75 13.95 13.65
N GLY A 171 14.60 13.60 14.61
CA GLY A 171 16.00 13.28 14.38
C GLY A 171 16.21 11.91 13.71
N ALA A 172 15.33 10.94 13.97
CA ALA A 172 15.45 9.58 13.46
C ALA A 172 14.57 9.28 12.22
N ALA A 173 13.39 9.91 12.10
CA ALA A 173 12.44 9.71 11.00
C ALA A 173 12.81 10.52 9.74
N ARG A 174 14.06 10.36 9.27
CA ARG A 174 14.61 11.05 8.09
C ARG A 174 15.69 10.19 7.42
N PRO A 175 15.92 10.34 6.09
CA PRO A 175 16.94 9.55 5.39
C PRO A 175 18.36 9.71 5.95
N ASP A 176 18.71 10.93 6.36
CA ASP A 176 19.98 11.26 7.02
C ASP A 176 19.74 11.30 8.54
N VAL A 177 19.64 10.12 9.14
CA VAL A 177 19.41 9.91 10.58
C VAL A 177 20.48 10.66 11.38
N ASP A 178 20.06 11.45 12.36
CA ASP A 178 21.01 12.08 13.29
C ASP A 178 21.81 10.98 14.01
N PRO A 179 23.16 11.01 13.97
CA PRO A 179 24.01 9.97 14.57
C PRO A 179 23.66 9.60 16.01
N GLN A 180 23.08 10.51 16.80
CA GLN A 180 22.67 10.21 18.17
C GLN A 180 21.47 9.24 18.27
N TYR A 181 20.68 9.10 17.19
CA TYR A 181 19.52 8.22 17.08
C TYR A 181 19.76 7.02 16.16
N GLN A 182 21.02 6.72 15.81
CA GLN A 182 21.36 5.39 15.29
C GLN A 182 21.12 4.35 16.38
N ASN A 183 20.76 3.12 16.00
CA ASN A 183 20.34 2.08 16.94
C ASN A 183 19.07 2.43 17.75
N TYR A 184 18.15 3.19 17.15
CA TYR A 184 16.82 3.46 17.71
C TYR A 184 15.70 2.80 16.91
N CYS A 185 14.71 2.28 17.63
CA CYS A 185 13.41 1.96 17.09
C CYS A 185 12.64 3.28 16.98
N VAL A 186 12.29 3.66 15.76
CA VAL A 186 11.62 4.92 15.47
C VAL A 186 10.12 4.70 15.63
N GLU A 187 9.58 5.32 16.67
CA GLU A 187 8.15 5.46 16.94
C GLU A 187 7.74 6.91 16.69
N GLY A 188 6.67 7.10 15.94
CA GLY A 188 6.05 8.41 15.74
C GLY A 188 4.66 8.46 16.35
N ARG A 189 4.20 9.68 16.67
CA ARG A 189 2.89 9.92 17.27
C ARG A 189 2.18 11.07 16.58
N ALA A 190 0.86 11.02 16.55
CA ALA A 190 0.03 12.06 15.95
C ALA A 190 0.32 13.44 16.56
N GLU A 191 0.52 13.54 17.88
CA GLU A 191 0.82 14.81 18.56
C GLU A 191 2.17 15.44 18.15
N TRP A 192 3.08 14.66 17.56
CA TRP A 192 4.41 15.10 17.17
C TRP A 192 4.49 15.58 15.73
N VAL A 193 3.45 15.35 14.94
CA VAL A 193 3.38 15.76 13.54
C VAL A 193 2.46 16.98 13.41
N ASN A 194 2.86 17.96 12.58
CA ASN A 194 2.03 19.11 12.20
C ASN A 194 1.31 19.80 13.39
N ASN A 195 2.07 20.05 14.47
CA ASN A 195 1.57 20.66 15.71
C ASN A 195 0.39 19.92 16.37
N GLY A 196 0.33 18.60 16.18
CA GLY A 196 -0.70 17.73 16.73
C GLY A 196 -1.98 17.64 15.91
N GLU A 197 -1.99 18.19 14.69
CA GLU A 197 -3.11 18.07 13.76
C GLU A 197 -2.75 17.09 12.62
N PRO A 198 -3.69 16.25 12.15
CA PRO A 198 -3.46 15.37 11.00
C PRO A 198 -2.98 16.13 9.77
N ILE A 199 -2.04 15.54 9.02
CA ILE A 199 -1.62 16.06 7.71
C ILE A 199 -2.63 15.58 6.67
N THR A 200 -3.56 16.44 6.30
CA THR A 200 -4.54 16.16 5.23
C THR A 200 -3.90 16.26 3.84
N LYS A 201 -4.38 15.47 2.88
CA LYS A 201 -3.91 15.52 1.49
C LYS A 201 -5.06 15.66 0.49
N THR A 202 -4.97 16.65 -0.40
CA THR A 202 -5.90 16.77 -1.52
C THR A 202 -5.47 15.84 -2.64
N VAL A 203 -6.41 15.03 -3.12
CA VAL A 203 -6.21 13.96 -4.10
C VAL A 203 -7.11 14.23 -5.30
N VAL A 204 -6.60 13.93 -6.50
CA VAL A 204 -7.35 14.00 -7.75
C VAL A 204 -7.25 12.65 -8.44
N ILE A 205 -8.37 11.96 -8.63
CA ILE A 205 -8.43 10.67 -9.35
C ILE A 205 -9.54 10.65 -10.39
N PRO A 206 -9.38 9.94 -11.51
CA PRO A 206 -10.45 9.71 -12.46
C PRO A 206 -11.58 8.91 -11.82
N THR A 207 -12.84 9.34 -11.98
CA THR A 207 -13.99 8.55 -11.53
C THR A 207 -14.31 7.40 -12.48
N LYS A 208 -13.84 7.51 -13.72
CA LYS A 208 -13.90 6.46 -14.74
C LYS A 208 -12.47 6.21 -15.21
N PRO A 209 -11.74 5.26 -14.58
CA PRO A 209 -10.37 4.97 -14.95
C PRO A 209 -10.29 4.39 -16.36
N VAL A 210 -9.18 4.66 -17.03
CA VAL A 210 -8.92 4.23 -18.42
C VAL A 210 -7.59 3.54 -18.45
N LEU A 211 -7.53 2.32 -19.01
CA LEU A 211 -6.26 1.62 -19.18
C LEU A 211 -5.35 2.40 -20.13
N SER A 212 -4.11 2.62 -19.68
CA SER A 212 -3.02 3.16 -20.47
C SER A 212 -2.45 2.10 -21.42
N SER A 213 -1.82 2.55 -22.51
CA SER A 213 -1.09 1.68 -23.44
C SER A 213 0.19 1.06 -22.84
N GLY A 214 0.62 1.52 -21.66
CA GLY A 214 1.75 0.98 -20.90
C GLY A 214 1.56 1.19 -19.40
N SER A 215 2.35 0.50 -18.59
CA SER A 215 2.38 0.78 -17.16
C SER A 215 3.15 2.07 -16.86
N THR A 216 2.66 2.82 -15.90
CA THR A 216 3.27 4.04 -15.37
C THR A 216 3.90 3.68 -14.03
N LEU A 217 5.18 3.99 -13.86
CA LEU A 217 5.78 4.02 -12.53
C LEU A 217 5.24 5.25 -11.80
N ALA A 218 5.02 5.16 -10.49
CA ALA A 218 4.66 6.34 -9.72
C ALA A 218 5.86 7.30 -9.65
N ASN A 219 6.00 8.15 -10.65
CA ASN A 219 7.10 9.12 -10.79
C ASN A 219 6.98 10.19 -9.70
N GLY A 220 7.51 9.89 -8.51
CA GLY A 220 7.45 10.77 -7.34
C GLY A 220 6.05 10.98 -6.77
N GLN A 221 5.08 10.14 -7.13
CA GLN A 221 3.71 10.17 -6.61
C GLN A 221 3.46 8.98 -5.69
N ASP A 222 2.45 9.09 -4.85
CA ASP A 222 1.96 7.95 -4.08
C ASP A 222 1.15 7.00 -4.94
N TRP A 223 0.95 5.78 -4.45
CA TRP A 223 0.17 4.77 -5.17
C TRP A 223 -1.32 5.06 -5.16
N GLY A 224 -1.83 5.66 -4.08
CA GLY A 224 -3.26 5.89 -3.93
C GLY A 224 -3.66 6.35 -2.53
N VAL A 225 -4.92 6.11 -2.23
CA VAL A 225 -5.54 6.39 -0.93
C VAL A 225 -6.38 5.23 -0.46
N THR A 226 -6.41 4.97 0.84
CA THR A 226 -7.32 3.97 1.40
C THR A 226 -8.73 4.53 1.56
N LEU A 227 -9.70 3.63 1.68
CA LEU A 227 -11.09 3.96 2.05
C LEU A 227 -11.19 4.54 3.47
N ASP A 228 -10.13 4.39 4.28
CA ASP A 228 -10.04 4.89 5.64
C ASP A 228 -9.36 6.26 5.76
N GLY A 229 -9.03 6.90 4.63
CA GLY A 229 -8.62 8.31 4.61
C GLY A 229 -7.13 8.55 4.78
N ILE A 230 -6.28 7.60 4.38
CA ILE A 230 -4.83 7.72 4.49
C ILE A 230 -4.13 7.52 3.14
N VAL A 231 -2.90 8.01 3.05
CA VAL A 231 -2.04 7.85 1.87
C VAL A 231 -1.50 6.43 1.79
N ILE A 232 -1.54 5.86 0.59
CA ILE A 232 -0.81 4.64 0.22
C ILE A 232 0.51 5.07 -0.43
N ALA A 233 1.56 5.19 0.38
CA ALA A 233 2.83 5.72 -0.03
C ALA A 233 3.64 4.72 -0.86
N LYS A 234 4.65 5.22 -1.57
CA LYS A 234 5.69 4.40 -2.21
C LYS A 234 6.48 3.59 -1.18
N SER A 235 7.38 2.72 -1.63
CA SER A 235 8.26 1.96 -0.72
C SER A 235 8.99 2.82 0.30
N ALA A 236 9.04 2.35 1.54
CA ALA A 236 9.89 2.95 2.56
C ALA A 236 11.37 2.77 2.17
N PRO A 237 12.27 3.72 2.48
CA PRO A 237 13.68 3.65 2.10
C PRO A 237 14.45 2.67 3.00
N VAL A 238 14.12 1.37 2.93
CA VAL A 238 14.67 0.32 3.81
C VAL A 238 16.20 0.30 3.81
N SER A 239 16.83 0.49 2.65
CA SER A 239 18.30 0.54 2.55
C SER A 239 18.90 1.66 3.43
N ALA A 240 18.29 2.85 3.44
CA ALA A 240 18.74 3.96 4.28
C ALA A 240 18.47 3.69 5.77
N ILE A 241 17.32 3.09 6.09
CA ILE A 241 16.92 2.73 7.45
C ILE A 241 17.91 1.73 8.06
N LEU A 242 18.18 0.64 7.34
CA LEU A 242 19.14 -0.38 7.76
C LEU A 242 20.58 0.14 7.79
N GLY A 243 20.95 1.01 6.83
CA GLY A 243 22.27 1.64 6.79
C GLY A 243 22.56 2.59 7.96
N ALA A 244 21.53 3.04 8.67
CA ALA A 244 21.65 3.84 9.90
C ALA A 244 21.47 3.00 11.18
N HIS A 245 21.38 1.67 11.07
CA HIS A 245 21.04 0.78 12.19
C HIS A 245 19.77 1.20 12.91
N THR A 246 18.77 1.68 12.17
CA THR A 246 17.47 2.07 12.74
C THR A 246 16.37 1.12 12.29
N ILE A 247 15.26 1.10 13.01
CA ILE A 247 14.03 0.45 12.55
C ILE A 247 12.94 1.50 12.50
N ALA A 248 12.45 1.82 11.31
CA ALA A 248 11.25 2.64 11.14
C ALA A 248 10.02 1.75 11.35
N SER A 249 9.61 1.58 12.60
CA SER A 249 8.53 0.66 12.96
C SER A 249 7.24 1.00 12.20
N PHE A 250 6.54 -0.03 11.75
CA PHE A 250 5.17 0.06 11.25
C PHE A 250 4.25 -0.48 12.33
N ASP A 251 3.02 0.01 12.40
CA ASP A 251 2.01 -0.67 13.19
C ASP A 251 1.53 -1.94 12.49
N ASP A 252 0.70 -2.72 13.19
CA ASP A 252 0.12 -3.96 12.66
C ASP A 252 -0.72 -3.74 11.41
N CYS A 253 -1.10 -2.50 11.09
CA CYS A 253 -1.83 -2.13 9.89
C CYS A 253 -0.92 -1.84 8.70
N GLY A 254 0.40 -1.76 8.89
CA GLY A 254 1.39 -1.54 7.84
C GLY A 254 1.69 -0.07 7.57
N GLY A 255 1.33 0.82 8.50
CA GLY A 255 1.59 2.26 8.41
C GLY A 255 2.39 2.82 9.56
N HIS A 256 2.87 4.04 9.39
CA HIS A 256 3.58 4.77 10.43
C HIS A 256 3.53 6.29 10.20
N PHE A 257 4.13 7.05 11.11
CA PHE A 257 4.21 8.51 11.02
C PHE A 257 5.56 8.97 10.47
N ASN A 258 5.53 9.99 9.62
CA ASN A 258 6.68 10.87 9.37
C ASN A 258 6.24 12.34 9.46
N ASN A 259 7.20 13.27 9.38
CA ASN A 259 6.93 14.70 9.51
C ASN A 259 6.43 15.40 8.22
N VAL A 260 6.41 14.68 7.09
CA VAL A 260 6.01 15.22 5.78
C VAL A 260 4.57 14.85 5.44
N GLU A 261 4.20 13.59 5.64
CA GLU A 261 2.94 12.99 5.21
C GLU A 261 2.02 12.63 6.38
N GLY A 262 2.54 12.66 7.61
CA GLY A 262 1.79 12.18 8.77
C GLY A 262 1.69 10.67 8.74
N TYR A 263 0.51 10.14 9.10
CA TYR A 263 0.29 8.70 9.02
C TYR A 263 0.09 8.26 7.56
N HIS A 264 0.90 7.31 7.12
CA HIS A 264 0.86 6.76 5.76
C HIS A 264 1.23 5.27 5.78
N MET A 265 0.78 4.54 4.77
CA MET A 265 0.96 3.08 4.69
C MET A 265 1.91 2.68 3.56
N HIS A 266 2.72 1.66 3.83
CA HIS A 266 3.66 1.06 2.88
C HIS A 266 3.34 -0.41 2.55
N GLY A 267 2.61 -1.09 3.42
CA GLY A 267 2.13 -2.46 3.24
C GLY A 267 0.68 -2.60 3.70
N VAL A 268 0.03 -3.75 3.47
CA VAL A 268 -1.39 -3.95 3.80
C VAL A 268 -1.57 -5.29 4.51
N THR A 269 -2.09 -5.24 5.73
CA THR A 269 -2.30 -6.41 6.59
C THR A 269 -3.78 -6.67 6.91
N GLY A 270 -4.69 -5.91 6.31
CA GLY A 270 -6.15 -6.10 6.42
C GLY A 270 -6.89 -5.05 7.24
N CYS A 271 -6.20 -4.05 7.81
CA CYS A 271 -6.85 -2.92 8.46
C CYS A 271 -7.56 -1.98 7.47
N GLY A 272 -8.57 -1.23 7.96
CA GLY A 272 -9.26 -0.21 7.18
C GLY A 272 -10.24 -0.74 6.13
N THR A 273 -10.44 -2.05 6.06
CA THR A 273 -11.46 -2.68 5.22
C THR A 273 -12.84 -2.41 5.81
N LEU A 274 -13.77 -1.89 5.00
CA LEU A 274 -15.10 -1.48 5.48
C LEU A 274 -16.16 -2.57 5.32
N ASP A 275 -15.94 -3.48 4.37
CA ASP A 275 -16.79 -4.63 4.10
C ASP A 275 -15.89 -5.81 3.71
N ASP A 276 -16.15 -6.96 4.30
CA ASP A 276 -15.46 -8.22 3.99
C ASP A 276 -16.18 -9.00 2.87
N ASP A 277 -17.35 -8.53 2.41
CA ASP A 277 -18.08 -9.16 1.31
C ASP A 277 -17.36 -8.92 -0.02
N HIS A 278 -16.94 -10.01 -0.66
CA HIS A 278 -16.27 -9.98 -1.96
C HIS A 278 -16.72 -11.15 -2.85
N LEU A 279 -16.43 -11.05 -4.15
CA LEU A 279 -16.72 -12.12 -5.10
C LEU A 279 -15.79 -13.32 -4.88
N PRO A 280 -16.22 -14.55 -5.23
CA PRO A 280 -15.35 -15.72 -5.18
C PRO A 280 -14.10 -15.53 -6.05
N GLY A 281 -12.92 -15.77 -5.47
CA GLY A 281 -11.63 -15.57 -6.14
C GLY A 281 -11.10 -14.14 -6.06
N GLU A 282 -11.86 -13.22 -5.45
CA GLU A 282 -11.45 -11.83 -5.20
C GLU A 282 -11.21 -11.60 -3.70
N THR A 283 -10.79 -10.40 -3.35
CA THR A 283 -10.69 -9.92 -1.97
C THR A 283 -11.43 -8.60 -1.79
N ALA A 284 -11.64 -8.17 -0.55
CA ALA A 284 -12.28 -6.90 -0.27
C ALA A 284 -11.48 -5.71 -0.81
N MET A 285 -12.20 -4.69 -1.27
CA MET A 285 -11.60 -3.42 -1.67
C MET A 285 -11.16 -2.63 -0.41
N PHE A 286 -9.96 -2.05 -0.43
CA PHE A 286 -9.47 -1.22 0.68
C PHE A 286 -8.99 0.17 0.26
N GLY A 287 -8.91 0.46 -1.05
CA GLY A 287 -8.51 1.79 -1.53
C GLY A 287 -8.70 2.02 -3.02
N PHE A 288 -8.31 3.21 -3.46
CA PHE A 288 -8.23 3.60 -4.86
C PHE A 288 -6.81 3.99 -5.21
N ALA A 289 -6.31 3.52 -6.35
CA ALA A 289 -5.06 3.96 -6.93
C ALA A 289 -5.20 5.37 -7.52
N MET A 290 -4.08 6.07 -7.71
CA MET A 290 -4.07 7.43 -8.27
C MET A 290 -4.61 7.51 -9.72
N ASP A 291 -4.65 6.39 -10.43
CA ASP A 291 -5.26 6.29 -11.76
C ASP A 291 -6.77 6.00 -11.72
N GLY A 292 -7.35 5.89 -10.52
CA GLY A 292 -8.78 5.71 -10.28
C GLY A 292 -9.25 4.25 -10.24
N PHE A 293 -8.38 3.27 -10.49
CA PHE A 293 -8.75 1.87 -10.34
C PHE A 293 -8.81 1.45 -8.86
N PRO A 294 -9.75 0.55 -8.48
CA PRO A 294 -9.79 -0.01 -7.14
C PRO A 294 -8.53 -0.80 -6.79
N ILE A 295 -8.17 -0.77 -5.51
CA ILE A 295 -7.15 -1.64 -4.92
C ILE A 295 -7.82 -2.53 -3.87
N HIS A 296 -7.66 -3.83 -4.06
CA HIS A 296 -8.17 -4.89 -3.20
C HIS A 296 -7.06 -5.45 -2.32
N LEU A 297 -7.43 -6.10 -1.21
CA LEU A 297 -6.48 -6.73 -0.31
C LEU A 297 -5.63 -7.80 -1.04
N PRO A 298 -4.46 -8.18 -0.50
CA PRO A 298 -3.62 -9.19 -1.14
C PRO A 298 -4.35 -10.52 -1.33
N LEU A 299 -4.20 -11.11 -2.52
CA LEU A 299 -4.58 -12.51 -2.75
C LEU A 299 -3.55 -13.44 -2.11
N SER A 300 -3.98 -14.65 -1.76
CA SER A 300 -3.09 -15.67 -1.21
C SER A 300 -3.46 -17.08 -1.69
N GLY A 301 -2.53 -18.02 -1.53
CA GLY A 301 -2.77 -19.44 -1.78
C GLY A 301 -3.26 -19.75 -3.20
N ASP A 302 -4.32 -20.56 -3.26
CA ASP A 302 -4.90 -21.04 -4.53
C ASP A 302 -5.52 -19.90 -5.36
N ASP A 303 -6.08 -18.87 -4.72
CA ASP A 303 -6.69 -17.73 -5.41
C ASP A 303 -5.62 -16.91 -6.14
N LEU A 304 -4.50 -16.60 -5.48
CA LEU A 304 -3.36 -15.94 -6.13
C LEU A 304 -2.82 -16.76 -7.32
N ALA A 305 -2.72 -18.08 -7.16
CA ALA A 305 -2.25 -18.96 -8.22
C ALA A 305 -3.21 -19.01 -9.43
N ALA A 306 -4.51 -18.77 -9.21
CA ALA A 306 -5.55 -18.79 -10.24
C ALA A 306 -5.82 -17.42 -10.87
N ALA A 307 -5.50 -16.31 -10.19
CA ALA A 307 -5.92 -14.96 -10.56
C ALA A 307 -5.28 -14.42 -11.85
N ASN A 308 -4.17 -15.00 -12.31
CA ASN A 308 -3.45 -14.59 -13.53
C ASN A 308 -3.24 -13.05 -13.59
N LEU A 309 -2.67 -12.51 -12.52
CA LEU A 309 -2.36 -11.08 -12.38
C LEU A 309 -1.32 -10.63 -13.43
N ASP A 310 -1.46 -9.38 -13.87
CA ASP A 310 -0.49 -8.73 -14.76
C ASP A 310 0.76 -8.24 -14.00
N GLU A 311 1.67 -7.58 -14.72
CA GLU A 311 2.92 -7.08 -14.15
C GLU A 311 2.76 -6.03 -13.03
N CYS A 312 1.59 -5.39 -12.92
CA CYS A 312 1.29 -4.43 -11.86
C CYS A 312 0.48 -5.04 -10.71
N GLY A 313 0.17 -6.35 -10.77
CA GLY A 313 -0.60 -7.04 -9.73
C GLY A 313 -2.11 -6.90 -9.88
N GLY A 314 -2.61 -6.52 -11.07
CA GLY A 314 -4.05 -6.43 -11.33
C GLY A 314 -4.54 -7.38 -12.40
N HIS A 315 -5.85 -7.50 -12.53
CA HIS A 315 -6.50 -8.26 -13.60
C HIS A 315 -7.85 -7.65 -13.95
N SER A 316 -8.63 -8.28 -14.82
CA SER A 316 -10.01 -7.85 -15.10
C SER A 316 -11.00 -9.00 -14.96
N THR A 317 -12.11 -8.73 -14.28
CA THR A 317 -13.29 -9.61 -14.27
C THR A 317 -14.48 -8.95 -14.95
N PRO A 318 -15.45 -9.74 -15.46
CA PRO A 318 -16.71 -9.19 -15.97
C PRO A 318 -17.47 -8.34 -14.94
N GLU A 319 -17.38 -8.71 -13.66
CA GLU A 319 -18.14 -8.11 -12.57
C GLU A 319 -17.51 -6.82 -12.04
N LEU A 320 -16.17 -6.76 -11.88
CA LEU A 320 -15.48 -5.62 -11.27
C LEU A 320 -14.80 -4.71 -12.28
N GLY A 321 -14.51 -5.22 -13.49
CA GLY A 321 -13.58 -4.56 -14.39
C GLY A 321 -12.13 -4.75 -13.96
N TYR A 322 -11.26 -3.85 -14.43
CA TYR A 322 -9.85 -3.89 -14.03
C TYR A 322 -9.69 -3.36 -12.60
N HIS A 323 -8.93 -4.07 -11.78
CA HIS A 323 -8.58 -3.67 -10.42
C HIS A 323 -7.26 -4.31 -10.00
N TYR A 324 -6.61 -3.73 -9.00
CA TYR A 324 -5.37 -4.24 -8.43
C TYR A 324 -5.64 -5.09 -7.20
N HIS A 325 -4.76 -6.04 -6.93
CA HIS A 325 -4.55 -6.56 -5.58
C HIS A 325 -3.26 -5.97 -5.02
N ALA A 326 -3.30 -5.56 -3.75
CA ALA A 326 -2.10 -5.16 -3.04
C ALA A 326 -1.07 -6.30 -3.03
N ASN A 327 0.20 -5.92 -3.14
CA ASN A 327 1.29 -6.86 -2.95
C ASN A 327 1.29 -7.43 -1.53
N ASP A 328 1.95 -8.58 -1.37
CA ASP A 328 2.33 -9.06 -0.05
C ASP A 328 3.15 -8.01 0.70
N THR A 329 2.83 -7.79 1.99
CA THR A 329 3.46 -6.76 2.84
C THR A 329 4.99 -6.85 2.85
N SER A 330 5.57 -8.04 2.71
CA SER A 330 7.02 -8.21 2.65
C SER A 330 7.69 -7.44 1.52
N LYS A 331 6.94 -7.04 0.48
CA LYS A 331 7.44 -6.27 -0.66
C LYS A 331 7.74 -4.81 -0.34
N ASN A 332 7.34 -4.31 0.84
CA ASN A 332 7.52 -2.90 1.19
C ASN A 332 6.95 -1.98 0.09
N SER A 333 5.81 -2.33 -0.49
CA SER A 333 5.09 -1.49 -1.44
C SER A 333 3.72 -2.09 -1.69
N VAL A 334 2.67 -1.29 -1.59
CA VAL A 334 1.30 -1.77 -1.86
C VAL A 334 1.09 -2.10 -3.33
N LEU A 335 1.63 -1.30 -4.25
CA LEU A 335 1.57 -1.53 -5.70
C LEU A 335 2.97 -1.59 -6.32
N THR A 336 3.05 -2.18 -7.51
CA THR A 336 4.28 -2.24 -8.31
C THR A 336 4.31 -1.17 -9.40
N CYS A 337 3.15 -0.92 -10.02
CA CYS A 337 2.96 0.10 -11.04
C CYS A 337 1.48 0.41 -11.22
N LEU A 338 1.17 1.41 -12.04
CA LEU A 338 -0.19 1.79 -12.43
C LEU A 338 -0.43 1.47 -13.91
N LYS A 339 -1.53 0.78 -14.23
CA LYS A 339 -2.02 0.47 -15.57
C LYS A 339 -2.98 1.53 -16.12
N GLY A 340 -3.48 2.45 -15.32
CA GLY A 340 -4.40 3.49 -15.76
C GLY A 340 -3.73 4.80 -16.19
N GLU A 341 -4.48 5.60 -16.93
CA GLU A 341 -4.14 6.99 -17.22
C GLU A 341 -4.40 7.87 -16.00
N LEU A 342 -3.44 8.73 -15.64
CA LEU A 342 -3.54 9.64 -14.51
C LEU A 342 -4.29 10.92 -14.88
N ALA A 343 -4.98 11.54 -13.91
CA ALA A 343 -5.54 12.86 -14.08
C ALA A 343 -4.44 13.90 -14.33
N THR A 344 -4.50 14.64 -15.45
CA THR A 344 -3.60 15.80 -15.64
C THR A 344 -4.20 16.98 -14.91
N THR A 345 -3.58 17.41 -13.82
CA THR A 345 -4.03 18.60 -13.11
C THR A 345 -3.64 19.84 -13.93
N THR A 346 -4.57 20.37 -14.72
CA THR A 346 -4.49 21.74 -15.23
C THR A 346 -4.83 22.68 -14.07
N THR A 347 -3.83 23.03 -13.26
CA THR A 347 -4.02 24.04 -12.20
C THR A 347 -4.42 25.37 -12.84
N GLN A 348 -5.71 25.70 -12.79
CA GLN A 348 -6.16 27.09 -12.82
C GLN A 348 -6.29 27.58 -11.37
N ASP A 349 -5.35 28.46 -11.03
CA ASP A 349 -5.20 29.32 -9.85
C ASP A 349 -6.36 29.43 -8.84
N GLY A 350 -5.99 29.24 -7.57
CA GLY A 350 -6.52 30.02 -6.43
C GLY A 350 -5.45 31.02 -5.95
N PRO A 351 -5.81 32.26 -5.52
CA PRO A 351 -4.83 33.31 -5.29
C PRO A 351 -4.20 33.22 -3.90
N GLY A 352 -2.89 32.97 -3.82
CA GLY A 352 -2.15 33.23 -2.58
C GLY A 352 -0.80 32.54 -2.39
N GLY A 353 0.25 33.07 -3.03
CA GLY A 353 1.54 33.26 -2.36
C GLY A 353 2.58 32.13 -2.41
N GLY A 354 3.38 32.10 -3.49
CA GLY A 354 4.67 31.43 -3.53
C GLY A 354 5.15 31.19 -4.96
N GLN A 355 5.90 32.12 -5.55
CA GLN A 355 6.48 31.97 -6.88
C GLN A 355 7.53 30.85 -6.88
N GLY A 356 7.11 29.62 -7.15
CA GLY A 356 7.96 28.56 -7.70
C GLY A 356 8.02 28.70 -9.22
N ALA A 357 9.24 28.77 -9.77
CA ALA A 357 9.46 28.86 -11.21
C ALA A 357 8.86 27.65 -11.97
N PRO A 358 8.56 27.76 -13.29
CA PRO A 358 7.92 26.69 -14.05
C PRO A 358 8.83 25.46 -14.09
N GLY A 359 8.41 24.37 -13.44
CA GLY A 359 9.09 23.08 -13.50
C GLY A 359 9.03 22.53 -14.92
N GLY A 360 10.18 22.53 -15.60
CA GLY A 360 10.34 21.77 -16.84
C GLY A 360 10.18 20.28 -16.57
N ALA A 361 9.64 19.55 -17.54
CA ALA A 361 9.56 18.10 -17.51
C ALA A 361 10.87 17.48 -17.00
N ALA A 362 10.77 16.52 -16.08
CA ALA A 362 11.92 15.78 -15.58
C ALA A 362 12.68 15.16 -16.78
N PRO A 363 14.02 15.23 -16.80
CA PRO A 363 14.80 14.66 -17.89
C PRO A 363 14.66 13.13 -17.93
N ASP A 364 14.58 12.56 -19.12
CA ASP A 364 14.64 11.10 -19.32
C ASP A 364 16.03 10.57 -18.88
N LEU A 365 16.03 9.74 -17.85
CA LEU A 365 17.24 9.21 -17.21
C LEU A 365 17.67 7.85 -17.76
N THR A 366 16.96 7.29 -18.74
CA THR A 366 17.21 5.94 -19.29
C THR A 366 18.65 5.78 -19.79
N ALA A 367 19.16 6.79 -20.52
CA ALA A 367 20.53 6.76 -21.04
C ALA A 367 21.59 6.91 -19.93
N THR A 368 21.27 7.65 -18.87
CA THR A 368 22.17 7.86 -17.73
C THR A 368 22.28 6.59 -16.89
N ALA A 369 21.17 5.95 -16.56
CA ALA A 369 21.14 4.67 -15.85
C ALA A 369 21.96 3.61 -16.59
N ALA A 370 21.76 3.48 -17.91
CA ALA A 370 22.54 2.57 -18.75
C ALA A 370 24.04 2.88 -18.77
N THR A 371 24.42 4.17 -18.73
CA THR A 371 25.84 4.60 -18.68
C THR A 371 26.49 4.26 -17.36
N LEU A 372 25.74 4.36 -16.26
CA LEU A 372 26.19 4.09 -14.90
C LEU A 372 26.11 2.61 -14.53
N GLY A 373 25.49 1.77 -15.37
CA GLY A 373 25.33 0.34 -15.11
C GLY A 373 24.33 0.02 -14.00
N ILE A 374 23.42 0.95 -13.72
CA ILE A 374 22.35 0.85 -12.71
C ILE A 374 20.98 0.89 -13.40
N THR A 375 19.93 0.55 -12.67
CA THR A 375 18.55 0.70 -13.14
C THR A 375 18.09 2.15 -13.08
N VAL A 376 17.08 2.49 -13.89
CA VAL A 376 16.45 3.82 -13.84
C VAL A 376 15.84 4.07 -12.46
N HIS A 377 15.28 3.03 -11.83
CA HIS A 377 14.70 3.08 -10.50
C HIS A 377 15.73 3.40 -9.41
N GLU A 378 16.88 2.72 -9.39
CA GLU A 378 17.97 3.02 -8.43
C GLU A 378 18.46 4.46 -8.59
N LEU A 379 18.59 4.93 -9.84
CA LEU A 379 19.00 6.30 -10.13
C LEU A 379 17.95 7.33 -9.68
N GLU A 380 16.67 7.07 -9.92
CA GLU A 380 15.57 7.94 -9.51
C GLU A 380 15.40 7.99 -8.00
N ASP A 381 15.51 6.86 -7.31
CA ASP A 381 15.46 6.78 -5.85
C ASP A 381 16.61 7.57 -5.22
N ALA A 382 17.82 7.40 -5.74
CA ALA A 382 19.00 8.14 -5.25
C ALA A 382 18.89 9.66 -5.47
N LEU A 383 18.33 10.09 -6.62
CA LEU A 383 18.14 11.51 -6.93
C LEU A 383 16.95 12.12 -6.19
N GLY A 384 15.86 11.37 -5.98
CA GLY A 384 14.61 11.83 -5.39
C GLY A 384 14.60 11.85 -3.86
N GLN A 385 15.54 11.18 -3.20
CA GLN A 385 15.73 11.25 -1.75
C GLN A 385 16.63 12.42 -1.32
N SER A 386 17.26 13.12 -2.26
CA SER A 386 18.05 14.32 -1.98
C SER A 386 17.21 15.59 -2.20
N PRO A 387 16.86 16.34 -1.14
CA PRO A 387 15.89 17.43 -1.24
C PRO A 387 16.33 18.63 -2.11
N ASN A 388 17.52 18.62 -2.72
CA ASN A 388 17.99 19.69 -3.62
C ASN A 388 18.75 19.20 -4.87
N GLY A 389 18.67 17.91 -5.23
CA GLY A 389 19.49 17.37 -6.32
C GLY A 389 20.98 17.35 -5.96
N ASP A 390 21.32 17.02 -4.71
CA ASP A 390 22.70 16.83 -4.29
C ASP A 390 23.27 15.52 -4.89
N PHE A 391 24.04 15.67 -5.96
CA PHE A 391 24.75 14.57 -6.61
C PHE A 391 25.75 13.88 -5.68
N ALA A 392 26.22 14.53 -4.61
CA ALA A 392 27.09 13.87 -3.64
C ALA A 392 26.33 12.84 -2.80
N THR A 393 25.14 13.19 -2.30
CA THR A 393 24.25 12.26 -1.58
C THR A 393 23.78 11.14 -2.49
N ALA A 394 23.30 11.47 -3.69
CA ALA A 394 22.83 10.47 -4.65
C ALA A 394 23.95 9.51 -5.08
N ALA A 395 25.17 10.00 -5.29
CA ALA A 395 26.30 9.15 -5.64
C ALA A 395 26.73 8.22 -4.50
N ASN A 396 26.66 8.69 -3.24
CA ASN A 396 26.91 7.84 -2.07
C ASN A 396 25.88 6.70 -1.96
N ILE A 397 24.58 6.98 -2.18
CA ILE A 397 23.51 5.96 -2.20
C ILE A 397 23.79 4.91 -3.29
N LEU A 398 24.23 5.36 -4.46
CA LEU A 398 24.51 4.50 -5.62
C LEU A 398 25.86 3.78 -5.54
N GLY A 399 26.70 4.08 -4.53
CA GLY A 399 28.06 3.53 -4.44
C GLY A 399 28.98 3.94 -5.61
N ILE A 400 28.70 5.06 -6.26
CA ILE A 400 29.48 5.62 -7.38
C ILE A 400 30.13 6.94 -6.97
N SER A 401 31.03 7.47 -7.80
CA SER A 401 31.57 8.80 -7.54
C SER A 401 30.59 9.90 -7.96
N ALA A 402 30.51 10.98 -7.18
CA ALA A 402 29.69 12.15 -7.53
C ALA A 402 30.06 12.74 -8.89
N ALA A 403 31.35 12.65 -9.27
CA ALA A 403 31.84 13.10 -10.56
C ALA A 403 31.33 12.21 -11.72
N ASP A 404 31.23 10.90 -11.52
CA ASP A 404 30.70 9.98 -12.53
C ASP A 404 29.19 10.17 -12.71
N LEU A 405 28.46 10.36 -11.60
CA LEU A 405 27.04 10.67 -11.62
C LEU A 405 26.77 12.00 -12.36
N GLU A 406 27.49 13.07 -12.00
CA GLU A 406 27.36 14.38 -12.64
C GLU A 406 27.73 14.34 -14.13
N ALA A 407 28.75 13.57 -14.51
CA ALA A 407 29.17 13.41 -15.90
C ALA A 407 28.15 12.62 -16.75
N ALA A 408 27.41 11.70 -16.15
CA ALA A 408 26.41 10.89 -16.82
C ALA A 408 25.05 11.59 -16.98
N MET A 409 24.80 12.67 -16.22
CA MET A 409 23.54 13.42 -16.26
C MET A 409 23.31 14.15 -17.60
N PRO A 410 22.05 14.23 -18.07
CA PRO A 410 21.71 15.02 -19.25
C PRO A 410 22.08 16.49 -19.01
N LYS A 411 22.91 17.06 -19.89
CA LYS A 411 23.29 18.48 -19.79
C LYS A 411 22.06 19.35 -19.91
N ARG A 412 21.83 20.21 -18.90
CA ARG A 412 20.74 21.19 -18.92
C ARG A 412 20.82 22.03 -20.20
N PRO A 413 19.70 22.32 -20.89
CA PRO A 413 19.72 23.20 -22.05
C PRO A 413 20.34 24.55 -21.70
N ASP A 414 21.24 25.05 -22.53
CA ASP A 414 21.92 26.34 -22.32
C ASP A 414 20.87 27.46 -22.17
N GLY A 415 20.78 28.07 -20.97
CA GLY A 415 19.92 29.24 -20.72
C GLY A 415 19.24 29.32 -19.35
N ALA A 416 19.21 28.25 -18.56
CA ALA A 416 18.62 28.29 -17.22
C ALA A 416 19.65 28.74 -16.17
N THR A 417 19.72 30.05 -15.94
CA THR A 417 20.58 30.67 -14.92
C THR A 417 19.99 30.46 -13.52
N GLY A 418 20.52 29.48 -12.79
CA GLY A 418 20.40 29.40 -11.33
C GLY A 418 21.82 29.17 -10.80
N ALA A 419 22.39 30.17 -10.13
CA ALA A 419 23.70 30.04 -9.51
C ALA A 419 23.64 28.98 -8.40
N PRO A 420 24.71 28.19 -8.17
CA PRO A 420 24.76 27.27 -7.03
C PRO A 420 24.74 28.09 -5.71
N PRO A 421 23.93 27.72 -4.70
CA PRO A 421 24.05 28.34 -3.39
C PRO A 421 25.43 28.02 -2.81
N ALA A 422 26.05 29.05 -2.25
CA ALA A 422 27.36 28.96 -1.62
C ALA A 422 27.33 28.01 -0.41
N ARG A 423 28.47 27.32 -0.22
CA ARG A 423 28.80 26.32 0.81
C ARG A 423 28.22 26.58 2.20
#